data_AF-A0A849ZVP8-F1
#
_entry.id   AF-A0A849ZVP8-F1
#
_cell.length_a   1.000
_cell.length_b   1.000
_cell.length_c   1.000
_cell.angle_alpha   90.00
_cell.angle_beta   90.00
_cell.angle_gamma   90.00
#
_symmetry.space_group_name_H-M   'P 1'
#
loop_
_entity.id
_entity.type
_entity.pdbx_description
1 polymer ?
#
loop_
_entity_poly.entity_id
_entity_poly.type
_entity_poly.pdbx_seq_one_letter_code
_entity_poly.pdbx_strand_id
1 'polypeptide(L)'
;MRLLAPLWAAMLVAACAVVTPPPDPLAGKTIVIDPGHGGTAATDSYRVGPAGEREEWVNLRVGLLLRDLLEARGARVLMTRTGDVPVELRARAQLALDASADAFVSVHHNATADPAVNFPIIYFHGNASENQAGVALAQALGRELAARLYAEPPPVSIVSDHVIFPTGGTAVLRRTYGIPGVIGEASFFTHPAS
;
A
#
# COMPACT_ATOMS: atom_id res chain seq x y z
N MET A 1 -47.54 -63.91 27.54
CA MET A 1 -46.18 -63.34 27.56
C MET A 1 -45.76 -63.05 26.12
N ARG A 2 -45.81 -61.78 25.68
CA ARG A 2 -45.11 -61.21 24.51
C ARG A 2 -45.43 -59.71 24.48
N LEU A 3 -44.48 -58.91 24.93
CA LEU A 3 -44.50 -57.45 24.96
C LEU A 3 -44.21 -56.92 23.55
N LEU A 4 -45.03 -56.00 23.06
CA LEU A 4 -44.78 -55.20 21.85
C LEU A 4 -44.03 -53.94 22.29
N ALA A 5 -42.79 -53.76 21.80
CA ALA A 5 -42.01 -52.53 22.00
C ALA A 5 -42.27 -51.56 20.83
N PRO A 6 -42.37 -50.23 21.06
CA PRO A 6 -42.48 -49.26 19.98
C PRO A 6 -41.10 -48.92 19.42
N LEU A 7 -40.95 -48.97 18.10
CA LEU A 7 -39.78 -48.47 17.38
C LEU A 7 -39.81 -46.93 17.39
N TRP A 8 -38.92 -46.30 18.16
CA TRP A 8 -38.63 -44.88 18.04
C TRP A 8 -37.65 -44.67 16.89
N ALA A 9 -38.14 -44.17 15.76
CA ALA A 9 -37.28 -43.69 14.68
C ALA A 9 -36.66 -42.35 15.09
N ALA A 10 -35.41 -42.38 15.54
CA ALA A 10 -34.61 -41.18 15.73
C ALA A 10 -34.21 -40.62 14.35
N MET A 11 -34.84 -39.53 13.92
CA MET A 11 -34.32 -38.73 12.80
C MET A 11 -33.06 -38.00 13.28
N LEU A 12 -31.89 -38.52 12.94
CA LEU A 12 -30.65 -37.73 12.95
C LEU A 12 -30.74 -36.72 11.81
N VAL A 13 -31.09 -35.47 12.12
CA VAL A 13 -30.80 -34.34 11.24
C VAL A 13 -29.32 -34.04 11.43
N ALA A 14 -28.48 -34.58 10.54
CA ALA A 14 -27.10 -34.16 10.44
C ALA A 14 -27.08 -32.70 9.96
N ALA A 15 -26.92 -31.76 10.88
CA ALA A 15 -26.65 -30.38 10.55
C ALA A 15 -25.25 -30.33 9.91
N CYS A 16 -25.18 -30.35 8.58
CA CYS A 16 -24.00 -29.87 7.86
C CYS A 16 -23.82 -28.39 8.23
N ALA A 17 -22.96 -28.11 9.19
CA ALA A 17 -22.48 -26.76 9.41
C ALA A 17 -21.84 -26.30 8.10
N VAL A 18 -22.48 -25.35 7.41
CA VAL A 18 -21.88 -24.66 6.28
C VAL A 18 -20.68 -23.91 6.85
N VAL A 19 -19.48 -24.41 6.60
CA VAL A 19 -18.25 -23.70 6.93
C VAL A 19 -18.18 -22.52 5.97
N THR A 20 -18.65 -21.35 6.40
CA THR A 20 -18.40 -20.11 5.68
C THR A 20 -16.90 -19.84 5.76
N PRO A 21 -16.20 -19.63 4.63
CA PRO A 21 -14.81 -19.21 4.68
C PRO A 21 -14.70 -17.95 5.54
N PRO A 22 -13.60 -17.77 6.28
CA PRO A 22 -13.40 -16.56 7.06
C PRO A 22 -13.57 -15.34 6.15
N PRO A 23 -14.23 -14.27 6.60
CA PRO A 23 -14.43 -13.09 5.79
C PRO A 23 -13.08 -12.55 5.34
N ASP A 24 -13.01 -12.14 4.08
CA ASP A 24 -11.85 -11.50 3.50
C ASP A 24 -11.39 -10.34 4.39
N PRO A 25 -10.11 -10.27 4.79
CA PRO A 25 -9.66 -9.37 5.84
C PRO A 25 -9.81 -7.89 5.47
N LEU A 26 -9.96 -7.57 4.18
CA LEU A 26 -10.16 -6.21 3.68
C LEU A 26 -11.56 -6.00 3.10
N ALA A 27 -12.50 -6.93 3.31
CA ALA A 27 -13.87 -6.79 2.84
C ALA A 27 -14.49 -5.47 3.34
N GLY A 28 -15.04 -4.69 2.42
CA GLY A 28 -15.67 -3.39 2.71
C GLY A 28 -14.68 -2.24 2.93
N LYS A 29 -13.37 -2.46 2.71
CA LYS A 29 -12.35 -1.40 2.76
C LYS A 29 -12.11 -0.77 1.41
N THR A 30 -12.02 0.55 1.36
CA THR A 30 -11.60 1.30 0.16
C THR A 30 -10.15 1.76 0.34
N ILE A 31 -9.27 1.35 -0.56
CA ILE A 31 -7.84 1.72 -0.52
C ILE A 31 -7.50 2.48 -1.80
N VAL A 32 -6.89 3.65 -1.67
CA VAL A 32 -6.33 4.36 -2.82
C VAL A 32 -4.85 4.07 -2.93
N ILE A 33 -4.42 3.62 -4.10
CA ILE A 33 -3.02 3.41 -4.45
C ILE A 33 -2.61 4.50 -5.43
N ASP A 34 -1.50 5.15 -5.14
CA ASP A 34 -0.92 6.20 -5.95
C ASP A 34 0.46 5.79 -6.46
N PRO A 35 0.58 5.26 -7.69
CA PRO A 35 1.88 5.08 -8.31
C PRO A 35 2.52 6.46 -8.55
N GLY A 36 3.62 6.75 -7.85
CA GLY A 36 4.35 8.01 -7.93
C GLY A 36 4.73 8.40 -9.36
N HIS A 37 4.80 9.70 -9.64
CA HIS A 37 5.18 10.25 -10.96
C HIS A 37 4.25 9.82 -12.11
N GLY A 38 4.76 9.74 -13.33
CA GLY A 38 4.04 9.31 -14.55
C GLY A 38 4.15 10.32 -15.69
N GLY A 39 4.40 9.82 -16.90
CA GLY A 39 4.44 10.60 -18.14
C GLY A 39 5.57 11.63 -18.20
N THR A 40 6.64 11.43 -17.43
CA THR A 40 7.75 12.39 -17.29
C THR A 40 8.97 12.09 -18.17
N ALA A 41 8.93 11.05 -18.99
CA ALA A 41 10.09 10.62 -19.80
C ALA A 41 10.65 11.71 -20.73
N ALA A 42 9.80 12.62 -21.22
CA ALA A 42 10.22 13.72 -22.09
C ALA A 42 10.72 14.96 -21.33
N THR A 43 10.45 15.08 -20.03
CA THR A 43 10.68 16.31 -19.24
C THR A 43 11.62 16.10 -18.04
N ASP A 44 11.92 14.85 -17.68
CA ASP A 44 12.77 14.52 -16.55
C ASP A 44 13.78 13.42 -16.89
N SER A 45 15.06 13.77 -16.92
CA SER A 45 16.15 12.83 -17.19
C SER A 45 16.79 12.25 -15.93
N TYR A 46 16.34 12.65 -14.73
CA TYR A 46 16.98 12.32 -13.46
C TYR A 46 16.39 11.08 -12.77
N ARG A 47 15.16 10.68 -13.12
CA ARG A 47 14.50 9.48 -12.58
C ARG A 47 14.82 8.18 -13.34
N VAL A 48 16.09 8.00 -13.69
CA VAL A 48 16.55 6.86 -14.50
C VAL A 48 17.60 6.07 -13.72
N GLY A 49 17.35 4.78 -13.51
CA GLY A 49 18.28 3.86 -12.87
C GLY A 49 19.42 3.42 -13.81
N PRO A 50 20.41 2.68 -13.30
CA PRO A 50 21.63 2.31 -14.04
C PRO A 50 21.37 1.54 -15.34
N ALA A 51 20.26 0.77 -15.40
CA ALA A 51 19.86 -0.03 -16.56
C ALA A 51 18.91 0.72 -17.52
N GLY A 52 18.64 2.01 -17.30
CA GLY A 52 17.73 2.81 -18.12
C GLY A 52 16.25 2.72 -17.72
N GLU A 53 15.95 1.99 -16.64
CA GLU A 53 14.60 1.91 -16.08
C GLU A 53 14.21 3.20 -15.37
N ARG A 54 12.94 3.59 -15.46
CA ARG A 54 12.42 4.82 -14.85
C ARG A 54 11.61 4.53 -13.59
N GLU A 55 11.75 5.40 -12.59
CA GLU A 55 11.03 5.28 -11.33
C GLU A 55 9.50 5.20 -11.55
N GLU A 56 8.95 6.06 -12.41
CA GLU A 56 7.50 6.04 -12.72
C GLU A 56 7.00 4.69 -13.26
N TRP A 57 7.86 3.93 -13.95
CA TRP A 57 7.52 2.62 -14.51
C TRP A 57 7.58 1.53 -13.44
N VAL A 58 8.56 1.59 -12.54
CA VAL A 58 8.65 0.70 -11.37
C VAL A 58 7.43 0.91 -10.47
N ASN A 59 7.16 2.18 -10.11
CA ASN A 59 6.02 2.55 -9.27
C ASN A 59 4.69 2.07 -9.87
N LEU A 60 4.51 2.17 -11.19
CA LEU A 60 3.31 1.67 -11.88
C LEU A 60 3.15 0.16 -11.75
N ARG A 61 4.21 -0.61 -12.04
CA ARG A 61 4.17 -2.08 -11.96
C ARG A 61 3.89 -2.55 -10.54
N VAL A 62 4.57 -1.98 -9.55
CA VAL A 62 4.34 -2.31 -8.13
C VAL A 62 2.92 -1.94 -7.72
N GLY A 63 2.42 -0.76 -8.11
CA GLY A 63 1.05 -0.34 -7.79
C GLY A 63 -0.02 -1.24 -8.40
N LEU A 64 0.16 -1.69 -9.64
CA LEU A 64 -0.76 -2.63 -10.30
C LEU A 64 -0.78 -4.00 -9.61
N LEU A 65 0.39 -4.52 -9.23
CA LEU A 65 0.49 -5.77 -8.46
C LEU A 65 -0.15 -5.64 -7.09
N LEU A 66 0.08 -4.52 -6.40
CA LEU A 66 -0.52 -4.25 -5.10
C LEU A 66 -2.04 -4.15 -5.18
N ARG A 67 -2.59 -3.51 -6.22
CA ARG A 67 -4.03 -3.48 -6.49
C ARG A 67 -4.58 -4.90 -6.55
N ASP A 68 -4.02 -5.73 -7.42
CA ASP A 68 -4.53 -7.09 -7.67
C ASP A 68 -4.50 -7.94 -6.39
N LEU A 69 -3.44 -7.80 -5.58
CA LEU A 69 -3.32 -8.50 -4.31
C LEU A 69 -4.33 -8.02 -3.25
N LEU A 70 -4.62 -6.73 -3.18
CA LEU A 70 -5.59 -6.17 -2.23
C LEU A 70 -7.03 -6.48 -2.64
N GLU A 71 -7.34 -6.39 -3.93
CA GLU A 71 -8.66 -6.78 -4.48
C GLU A 71 -8.94 -8.27 -4.25
N ALA A 72 -7.93 -9.13 -4.42
CA ALA A 72 -8.01 -10.56 -4.10
C ALA A 72 -8.23 -10.86 -2.61
N ARG A 73 -8.16 -9.84 -1.74
CA ARG A 73 -8.46 -9.92 -0.30
C ARG A 73 -9.68 -9.10 0.10
N GLY A 74 -10.52 -8.75 -0.86
CA GLY A 74 -11.83 -8.14 -0.66
C GLY A 74 -11.85 -6.60 -0.60
N ALA A 75 -10.71 -5.94 -0.79
CA ALA A 75 -10.67 -4.48 -0.83
C ALA A 75 -11.25 -3.94 -2.13
N ARG A 76 -11.91 -2.78 -2.07
CA ARG A 76 -12.15 -1.92 -3.22
C ARG A 76 -10.90 -1.05 -3.42
N VAL A 77 -10.20 -1.22 -4.54
CA VAL A 77 -8.99 -0.43 -4.82
C VAL A 77 -9.28 0.64 -5.88
N LEU A 78 -8.83 1.86 -5.64
CA LEU A 78 -8.82 2.94 -6.64
C LEU A 78 -7.38 3.34 -6.92
N MET A 79 -7.04 3.48 -8.20
CA MET A 79 -5.71 3.87 -8.65
C MET A 79 -5.71 5.32 -9.10
N THR A 80 -4.71 6.11 -8.71
CA THR A 80 -4.55 7.48 -9.26
C THR A 80 -4.17 7.45 -10.74
N ARG A 81 -3.45 6.41 -11.18
CA ARG A 81 -3.16 6.10 -12.57
C ARG A 81 -2.97 4.59 -12.79
N THR A 82 -3.31 4.12 -13.97
CA THR A 82 -3.09 2.73 -14.44
C THR A 82 -2.20 2.65 -15.68
N GLY A 83 -1.68 3.80 -16.14
CA GLY A 83 -0.73 3.92 -17.23
C GLY A 83 0.38 4.91 -16.91
N ASP A 84 1.35 5.03 -17.82
CA ASP A 84 2.42 6.02 -17.72
C ASP A 84 1.94 7.40 -18.20
N VAL A 85 1.13 8.05 -17.37
CA VAL A 85 0.51 9.34 -17.65
C VAL A 85 0.68 10.29 -16.47
N PRO A 86 0.80 11.61 -16.72
CA PRO A 86 0.89 12.58 -15.64
C PRO A 86 -0.44 12.69 -14.92
N VAL A 87 -0.38 12.76 -13.59
CA VAL A 87 -1.52 13.06 -12.72
C VAL A 87 -1.08 14.09 -11.68
N GLU A 88 -1.83 15.19 -11.59
CA GLU A 88 -1.52 16.28 -10.66
C GLU A 88 -1.61 15.83 -9.20
N LEU A 89 -0.68 16.28 -8.36
CA LEU A 89 -0.62 15.90 -6.94
C LEU A 89 -1.95 16.17 -6.20
N ARG A 90 -2.64 17.25 -6.56
CA ARG A 90 -3.95 17.58 -5.98
C ARG A 90 -5.02 16.56 -6.39
N ALA A 91 -5.04 16.12 -7.65
CA ALA A 91 -6.04 15.17 -8.13
C ALA A 91 -5.86 13.79 -7.47
N ARG A 92 -4.61 13.37 -7.24
CA ARG A 92 -4.26 12.14 -6.51
C ARG A 92 -4.88 12.11 -5.11
N ALA A 93 -4.70 13.20 -4.35
CA ALA A 93 -5.28 13.32 -3.01
C ALA A 93 -6.81 13.45 -3.04
N GLN A 94 -7.35 14.20 -4.00
CA GLN A 94 -8.79 14.41 -4.13
C GLN A 94 -9.53 13.09 -4.36
N LEU A 95 -8.96 12.16 -5.15
CA LEU A 95 -9.52 10.83 -5.35
C LEU A 95 -9.75 10.09 -4.02
N ALA A 96 -8.80 10.16 -3.08
CA ALA A 96 -8.92 9.50 -1.78
C ALA A 96 -9.98 10.15 -0.89
N LEU A 97 -10.07 11.48 -0.91
CA LEU A 97 -11.09 12.23 -0.19
C LEU A 97 -12.50 11.91 -0.73
N ASP A 98 -12.68 12.01 -2.05
CA ASP A 98 -13.98 11.80 -2.71
C ASP A 98 -14.48 10.37 -2.51
N ALA A 99 -13.56 9.40 -2.46
CA ALA A 99 -13.87 8.01 -2.20
C ALA A 99 -14.06 7.67 -0.72
N SER A 100 -13.81 8.60 0.21
CA SER A 100 -13.77 8.34 1.66
C SER A 100 -12.90 7.13 1.99
N ALA A 101 -11.68 7.11 1.45
CA ALA A 101 -10.80 5.95 1.54
C ALA A 101 -10.42 5.62 2.99
N ASP A 102 -10.33 4.32 3.31
CA ASP A 102 -9.83 3.83 4.60
C ASP A 102 -8.29 3.96 4.69
N ALA A 103 -7.60 3.95 3.55
CA ALA A 103 -6.15 4.14 3.49
C ALA A 103 -5.70 4.74 2.14
N PHE A 104 -4.59 5.47 2.19
CA PHE A 104 -3.89 5.99 1.01
C PHE A 104 -2.43 5.51 1.00
N VAL A 105 -2.02 4.87 -0.09
CA VAL A 105 -0.65 4.33 -0.25
C VAL A 105 -0.04 4.88 -1.52
N SER A 106 0.91 5.79 -1.39
CA SER A 106 1.72 6.26 -2.52
C SER A 106 2.99 5.42 -2.63
N VAL A 107 3.22 4.86 -3.81
CA VAL A 107 4.30 3.92 -4.11
C VAL A 107 5.42 4.65 -4.84
N HIS A 108 6.61 4.63 -4.24
CA HIS A 108 7.82 5.27 -4.76
C HIS A 108 9.06 4.40 -4.57
N HIS A 109 10.13 4.76 -5.30
CA HIS A 109 11.46 4.22 -5.12
C HIS A 109 12.44 5.39 -5.11
N ASN A 110 13.36 5.39 -4.15
CA ASN A 110 14.20 6.53 -3.88
C ASN A 110 15.43 6.55 -4.81
N ALA A 111 16.23 7.60 -4.70
CA ALA A 111 17.52 7.72 -5.37
C ALA A 111 18.56 8.32 -4.45
N THR A 112 19.81 7.90 -4.65
CA THR A 112 20.96 8.55 -4.05
C THR A 112 22.18 8.43 -4.97
N ALA A 113 23.19 9.27 -4.75
CA ALA A 113 24.45 9.21 -5.47
C ALA A 113 25.30 7.99 -5.07
N ASP A 114 25.05 7.41 -3.89
CA ASP A 114 25.73 6.19 -3.43
C ASP A 114 24.91 4.94 -3.82
N PRO A 115 25.33 4.17 -4.84
CA PRO A 115 24.57 3.01 -5.32
C PRO A 115 24.55 1.83 -4.34
N ALA A 116 25.34 1.87 -3.24
CA ALA A 116 25.31 0.84 -2.21
C ALA A 116 24.15 1.03 -1.21
N VAL A 117 23.51 2.20 -1.20
CA VAL A 117 22.41 2.49 -0.28
C VAL A 117 21.12 1.84 -0.77
N ASN A 118 20.52 1.03 0.09
CA ASN A 118 19.20 0.46 -0.17
C ASN A 118 18.49 0.09 1.14
N PHE A 119 17.40 0.80 1.45
CA PHE A 119 16.55 0.51 2.60
C PHE A 119 15.19 1.22 2.48
N PRO A 120 14.14 0.78 3.20
CA PRO A 120 12.84 1.43 3.14
C PRO A 120 12.83 2.79 3.86
N ILE A 121 12.21 3.80 3.22
CA ILE A 121 11.89 5.08 3.85
C ILE A 121 10.39 5.33 3.73
N ILE A 122 9.69 5.46 4.86
CA ILE A 122 8.25 5.66 4.89
C ILE A 122 7.92 7.02 5.47
N TYR A 123 7.24 7.85 4.68
CA TYR A 123 6.77 9.15 5.09
C TYR A 123 5.31 9.09 5.55
N PHE A 124 5.01 9.75 6.66
CA PHE A 124 3.64 10.01 7.13
C PHE A 124 3.41 11.52 7.25
N HIS A 125 2.15 11.96 7.24
CA HIS A 125 1.86 13.38 7.34
C HIS A 125 1.93 13.94 8.77
N GLY A 126 2.62 15.06 8.96
CA GLY A 126 2.42 15.94 10.11
C GLY A 126 2.99 15.42 11.43
N ASN A 127 2.41 15.83 12.56
CA ASN A 127 2.87 15.45 13.88
C ASN A 127 2.46 13.99 14.20
N ALA A 128 3.42 13.18 14.66
CA ALA A 128 3.21 11.79 15.01
C ALA A 128 2.13 11.58 16.09
N SER A 129 2.01 12.50 17.06
CA SER A 129 0.99 12.41 18.12
C SER A 129 -0.42 12.70 17.61
N GLU A 130 -0.56 13.42 16.50
CA GLU A 130 -1.84 13.84 15.90
C GLU A 130 -2.26 12.94 14.74
N ASN A 131 -1.32 12.19 14.15
CA ASN A 131 -1.57 11.27 13.03
C ASN A 131 -1.16 9.82 13.38
N GLN A 132 -1.66 9.32 14.51
CA GLN A 132 -1.28 8.00 15.02
C GLN A 132 -1.60 6.85 14.05
N ALA A 133 -2.71 6.95 13.30
CA ALA A 133 -3.08 5.93 12.32
C ALA A 133 -2.13 5.91 11.11
N GLY A 134 -1.72 7.09 10.59
CA GLY A 134 -0.71 7.18 9.54
C GLY A 134 0.65 6.65 10.01
N VAL A 135 1.05 6.96 11.25
CA VAL A 135 2.28 6.43 11.86
C VAL A 135 2.22 4.91 12.01
N ALA A 136 1.10 4.35 12.47
CA ALA A 136 0.91 2.91 12.61
C ALA A 136 0.98 2.19 11.25
N LEU A 137 0.36 2.77 10.21
CA LEU A 137 0.47 2.26 8.84
C LEU A 137 1.93 2.31 8.35
N ALA A 138 2.65 3.40 8.60
CA ALA A 138 4.04 3.54 8.22
C ALA A 138 4.95 2.52 8.91
N GLN A 139 4.72 2.27 10.21
CA GLN A 139 5.43 1.25 10.99
C GLN A 139 5.16 -0.17 10.49
N ALA A 140 3.89 -0.48 10.19
CA ALA A 140 3.53 -1.78 9.64
C ALA A 140 4.17 -2.00 8.28
N LEU A 141 4.06 -1.02 7.37
CA LEU A 141 4.63 -1.11 6.03
C LEU A 141 6.16 -1.25 6.07
N GLY A 142 6.85 -0.39 6.82
CA GLY A 142 8.31 -0.42 6.92
C GLY A 142 8.84 -1.74 7.47
N ARG A 143 8.16 -2.31 8.48
CA ARG A 143 8.51 -3.64 9.01
C ARG A 143 8.34 -4.74 7.97
N GLU A 144 7.21 -4.78 7.25
CA GLU A 144 6.99 -5.82 6.25
C GLU A 144 7.94 -5.69 5.05
N LEU A 145 8.25 -4.47 4.60
CA LEU A 145 9.23 -4.27 3.53
C LEU A 145 10.61 -4.76 3.94
N ALA A 146 11.09 -4.38 5.13
CA ALA A 146 12.38 -4.85 5.65
C ALA A 146 12.44 -6.38 5.80
N ALA A 147 11.36 -7.01 6.24
CA ALA A 147 11.31 -8.45 6.47
C ALA A 147 11.14 -9.29 5.19
N ARG A 148 10.60 -8.71 4.10
CA ARG A 148 10.20 -9.47 2.90
C ARG A 148 11.03 -9.16 1.66
N LEU A 149 11.59 -7.95 1.55
CA LEU A 149 12.33 -7.52 0.36
C LEU A 149 13.84 -7.68 0.49
N TYR A 150 14.35 -7.85 1.71
CA TYR A 150 15.79 -7.86 1.98
C TYR A 150 16.19 -9.20 2.60
N ALA A 151 17.35 -9.71 2.17
CA ALA A 151 17.90 -10.96 2.70
C ALA A 151 18.24 -10.86 4.20
N GLU A 152 18.78 -9.71 4.59
CA GLU A 152 19.00 -9.32 5.99
C GLU A 152 18.23 -8.02 6.25
N PRO A 153 17.48 -7.89 7.36
CA PRO A 153 16.67 -6.70 7.61
C PRO A 153 17.51 -5.42 7.66
N PRO A 154 17.29 -4.44 6.75
CA PRO A 154 18.01 -3.18 6.77
C PRO A 154 17.44 -2.27 7.87
N PRO A 155 18.11 -1.13 8.16
CA PRO A 155 17.46 -0.04 8.86
C PRO A 155 16.15 0.36 8.16
N VAL A 156 15.16 0.83 8.93
CA VAL A 156 13.92 1.39 8.39
C VAL A 156 13.79 2.82 8.87
N SER A 157 13.57 3.75 7.96
CA SER A 157 13.30 5.14 8.31
C SER A 157 11.80 5.39 8.28
N ILE A 158 11.25 5.88 9.39
CA ILE A 158 9.85 6.30 9.49
C ILE A 158 9.87 7.76 9.94
N VAL A 159 9.42 8.66 9.08
CA VAL A 159 9.66 10.09 9.28
C VAL A 159 8.47 10.93 8.84
N SER A 160 8.23 12.01 9.56
CA SER A 160 7.22 12.99 9.18
C SER A 160 7.62 13.70 7.89
N ASP A 161 6.66 13.89 6.99
CA ASP A 161 6.86 14.64 5.75
C ASP A 161 7.32 16.08 6.00
N HIS A 162 6.87 16.72 7.09
CA HIS A 162 7.29 18.08 7.45
C HIS A 162 8.77 18.21 7.80
N VAL A 163 9.42 17.13 8.27
CA VAL A 163 10.85 17.16 8.63
C VAL A 163 11.73 17.19 7.39
N ILE A 164 11.34 16.44 6.35
CA ILE A 164 12.16 16.28 5.13
C ILE A 164 11.70 17.21 4.02
N PHE A 165 10.40 17.43 3.91
CA PHE A 165 9.78 18.26 2.90
C PHE A 165 8.88 19.30 3.60
N PRO A 166 9.43 20.43 4.07
CA PRO A 166 8.63 21.42 4.80
C PRO A 166 7.68 22.23 3.90
N THR A 167 7.99 22.37 2.60
CA THR A 167 7.32 23.35 1.73
C THR A 167 6.66 22.74 0.48
N GLY A 168 7.07 21.55 0.03
CA GLY A 168 6.66 20.97 -1.25
C GLY A 168 6.78 19.44 -1.26
N GLY A 169 6.66 18.80 -2.43
CA GLY A 169 6.97 17.37 -2.63
C GLY A 169 5.90 16.36 -2.15
N THR A 170 5.35 16.55 -0.96
CA THR A 170 4.44 15.56 -0.31
C THR A 170 2.98 16.01 -0.26
N ALA A 171 2.56 16.80 -1.25
CA ALA A 171 1.20 17.36 -1.27
C ALA A 171 0.09 16.30 -1.23
N VAL A 172 0.36 15.08 -1.68
CA VAL A 172 -0.57 13.96 -1.55
C VAL A 172 -0.88 13.65 -0.09
N LEU A 173 0.14 13.56 0.78
CA LEU A 173 -0.02 13.31 2.21
C LEU A 173 -0.73 14.47 2.93
N ARG A 174 -0.34 15.71 2.63
CA ARG A 174 -0.93 16.90 3.26
C ARG A 174 -2.42 17.05 2.93
N ARG A 175 -2.80 16.68 1.71
CA ARG A 175 -4.17 16.84 1.20
C ARG A 175 -5.05 15.60 1.45
N THR A 176 -4.50 14.52 2.01
CA THR A 176 -5.27 13.37 2.50
C THR A 176 -5.34 13.34 4.03
N TYR A 177 -5.06 14.44 4.73
CA TYR A 177 -5.15 14.46 6.21
C TYR A 177 -6.53 14.04 6.69
N GLY A 178 -6.56 13.16 7.71
CA GLY A 178 -7.76 12.47 8.18
C GLY A 178 -7.92 11.05 7.61
N ILE A 179 -7.21 10.72 6.53
CA ILE A 179 -7.07 9.35 6.00
C ILE A 179 -5.68 8.83 6.40
N PRO A 180 -5.56 7.61 6.96
CA PRO A 180 -4.26 6.96 7.16
C PRO A 180 -3.50 6.87 5.82
N GLY A 181 -2.43 7.65 5.69
CA GLY A 181 -1.72 7.86 4.43
C GLY A 181 -0.22 7.75 4.56
N VAL A 182 0.43 7.08 3.59
CA VAL A 182 1.90 6.95 3.52
C VAL A 182 2.43 7.20 2.11
N ILE A 183 3.66 7.73 2.02
CA ILE A 183 4.52 7.57 0.85
C ILE A 183 5.55 6.53 1.24
N GLY A 184 5.55 5.39 0.54
CA GLY A 184 6.51 4.32 0.74
C GLY A 184 7.59 4.35 -0.32
N GLU A 185 8.79 4.73 0.08
CA GLU A 185 10.01 4.48 -0.70
C GLU A 185 10.48 3.05 -0.38
N ALA A 186 10.12 2.09 -1.22
CA ALA A 186 10.34 0.67 -0.91
C ALA A 186 11.81 0.25 -1.02
N SER A 187 12.54 0.87 -1.94
CA SER A 187 13.95 0.63 -2.26
C SER A 187 14.49 1.85 -3.01
N PHE A 188 15.73 1.79 -3.50
CA PHE A 188 16.36 2.83 -4.30
C PHE A 188 16.52 2.36 -5.75
N PHE A 189 15.92 3.04 -6.74
CA PHE A 189 16.07 2.66 -8.16
C PHE A 189 17.50 2.89 -8.69
N THR A 190 18.35 3.59 -7.92
CA THR A 190 19.78 3.75 -8.19
C THR A 190 20.62 2.56 -7.70
N HIS A 191 20.05 1.64 -6.92
CA HIS A 191 20.76 0.47 -6.43
C HIS A 191 20.77 -0.65 -7.50
N PRO A 192 21.92 -1.29 -7.80
CA PRO A 192 22.05 -2.20 -8.95
C PRO A 192 21.21 -3.49 -8.91
N ALA A 193 20.76 -3.91 -7.72
CA ALA A 193 19.95 -5.11 -7.54
C ALA A 193 18.45 -4.84 -7.31
N SER A 194 18.04 -3.58 -7.48
CA SER A 194 16.64 -3.15 -7.36
C SER A 194 15.84 -3.40 -8.64
#